data_AF-A0A2A2JTM5-F1
#
_entry.id   AF-A0A2A2JTM5-F1
#
_cell.length_a   1.000
_cell.length_b   1.000
_cell.length_c   1.000
_cell.angle_alpha   90.00
_cell.angle_beta   90.00
_cell.angle_gamma   90.00
#
_symmetry.space_group_name_H-M   'P 1'
#
loop_
_entity.id
_entity.type
_entity.pdbx_description
1 polymer ?
#
loop_
_entity_poly.entity_id
_entity_poly.type
_entity_poly.pdbx_seq_one_letter_code
_entity_poly.pdbx_strand_id
1 'polypeptide(L)'
;MKKDFHACVHVRRGDYLTSGLHHASTPEDTVKIIKFLKNAYPNARILAFGNDNEWLTSLVSGLDVGVAQFKIQNPPNVDWEFSRQYCDVVALTAPTSTYGWWMAFLARGKVVYYKEIEKNSEGMESELIPNDYFLPYWTPITKTMLKSY
;
A
#
# COMPACT_ATOMS: atom_id res chain seq x y z
N MET A 1 28.42 -3.12 -4.52
CA MET A 1 27.36 -3.44 -3.53
C MET A 1 26.10 -3.81 -4.27
N LYS A 2 25.51 -4.98 -4.00
CA LYS A 2 24.17 -5.33 -4.51
C LYS A 2 23.18 -4.41 -3.78
N LYS A 3 22.38 -3.62 -4.52
CA LYS A 3 21.39 -2.72 -3.92
C LYS A 3 20.21 -3.57 -3.45
N ASP A 4 19.85 -3.49 -2.17
CA ASP A 4 18.69 -4.21 -1.63
C ASP A 4 17.41 -3.73 -2.35
N PHE A 5 16.61 -4.69 -2.84
CA PHE A 5 15.35 -4.44 -3.53
C PHE A 5 14.18 -4.55 -2.55
N HIS A 6 13.39 -3.50 -2.40
CA HIS A 6 12.26 -3.47 -1.47
C HIS A 6 10.94 -3.25 -2.20
N ALA A 7 9.95 -4.08 -1.88
CA ALA A 7 8.57 -3.85 -2.25
C ALA A 7 7.78 -3.45 -1.00
N CYS A 8 7.19 -2.27 -1.04
CA CYS A 8 6.53 -1.66 0.09
C CYS A 8 5.01 -1.73 -0.09
N VAL A 9 4.28 -2.03 0.98
CA VAL A 9 2.82 -2.05 1.02
C VAL A 9 2.34 -0.97 1.96
N HIS A 10 1.42 -0.11 1.49
CA HIS A 10 0.76 0.86 2.33
C HIS A 10 -0.66 0.40 2.71
N VAL A 11 -0.95 0.42 4.00
CA VAL A 11 -2.21 0.04 4.64
C VAL A 11 -2.81 1.25 5.34
N ARG A 12 -4.10 1.52 5.11
CA ARG A 12 -4.85 2.56 5.81
C ARG A 12 -6.09 1.97 6.46
N ARG A 13 -6.15 1.97 7.79
CA ARG A 13 -7.31 1.49 8.55
C ARG A 13 -7.89 2.50 9.51
N GLY A 14 -7.14 2.88 10.56
CA GLY A 14 -7.62 3.61 11.75
C GLY A 14 -8.95 4.36 11.60
N ASP A 15 -8.89 5.63 11.22
CA ASP A 15 -10.03 6.52 10.97
C ASP A 15 -10.93 6.11 9.79
N TYR A 16 -10.42 5.35 8.82
CA TYR A 16 -11.22 4.88 7.68
C TYR A 16 -12.29 3.88 8.14
N LEU A 17 -12.06 3.12 9.21
CA LEU A 17 -13.03 2.18 9.76
C LEU A 17 -14.29 2.85 10.31
N THR A 18 -14.21 4.12 10.70
CA THR A 18 -15.33 4.85 11.33
C THR A 18 -15.85 6.02 10.50
N SER A 19 -15.10 6.46 9.47
CA SER A 19 -15.47 7.62 8.66
C SER A 19 -16.75 7.46 7.85
N GLY A 20 -17.10 6.23 7.44
CA GLY A 20 -18.20 5.95 6.50
C GLY A 20 -18.00 6.50 5.09
N LEU A 21 -16.91 7.24 4.84
CA LEU A 21 -16.60 7.91 3.58
C LEU A 21 -15.44 7.28 2.83
N HIS A 22 -14.58 6.50 3.51
CA HIS A 22 -13.40 5.91 2.91
C HIS A 22 -13.38 4.39 3.06
N HIS A 23 -12.89 3.69 2.05
CA HIS A 23 -12.69 2.26 2.14
C HIS A 23 -11.36 1.90 2.82
N ALA A 24 -11.47 1.43 4.05
CA ALA A 24 -10.33 0.91 4.81
C ALA A 24 -9.70 -0.32 4.14
N SER A 25 -8.40 -0.52 4.37
CA SER A 25 -7.71 -1.75 4.01
C SER A 25 -8.31 -2.95 4.74
N THR A 26 -8.62 -4.01 3.98
CA THR A 26 -9.16 -5.26 4.52
C THR A 26 -8.02 -6.26 4.78
N PRO A 27 -8.18 -7.20 5.74
CA PRO A 27 -7.23 -8.30 5.93
C PRO A 27 -6.99 -9.09 4.64
N GLU A 28 -8.06 -9.43 3.93
CA GLU A 28 -8.02 -10.25 2.72
C GLU A 28 -7.25 -9.57 1.59
N ASP A 29 -7.59 -8.32 1.25
CA ASP A 29 -6.91 -7.57 0.18
C ASP A 29 -5.44 -7.36 0.51
N THR A 30 -5.14 -7.03 1.76
CA THR A 30 -3.76 -6.77 2.21
C THR A 30 -2.89 -8.02 2.05
N VAL A 31 -3.37 -9.19 2.50
CA VAL A 31 -2.65 -10.47 2.35
C VAL A 31 -2.49 -10.85 0.88
N LYS A 32 -3.54 -10.71 0.06
CA LYS A 32 -3.48 -11.03 -1.37
C LYS A 32 -2.50 -10.12 -2.13
N ILE A 33 -2.47 -8.83 -1.81
CA ILE A 33 -1.50 -7.87 -2.39
C ILE A 33 -0.07 -8.21 -1.96
N ILE A 34 0.15 -8.58 -0.69
CA ILE A 34 1.47 -9.04 -0.21
C ILE A 34 1.93 -10.28 -0.98
N LYS A 35 1.05 -11.27 -1.18
CA LYS A 35 1.35 -12.48 -1.96
C LYS A 35 1.64 -12.15 -3.43
N PHE A 36 0.87 -11.27 -4.03
CA PHE A 36 1.11 -10.76 -5.38
C PHE A 36 2.53 -10.18 -5.49
N LEU A 37 2.94 -9.30 -4.56
CA LEU A 37 4.28 -8.72 -4.57
C LEU A 37 5.37 -9.77 -4.37
N LYS A 38 5.18 -10.75 -3.47
CA LYS A 38 6.14 -11.85 -3.28
C LYS A 38 6.32 -12.68 -4.54
N ASN A 39 5.25 -12.95 -5.27
CA ASN A 39 5.33 -13.76 -6.48
C ASN A 39 5.89 -12.94 -7.67
N ALA A 40 5.54 -11.66 -7.78
CA ALA A 40 6.08 -10.77 -8.81
C ALA A 40 7.57 -10.43 -8.58
N TYR A 41 7.98 -10.35 -7.31
CA TYR A 41 9.32 -9.96 -6.88
C TYR A 41 9.86 -10.92 -5.81
N PRO A 42 10.23 -12.17 -6.17
CA PRO A 42 10.59 -13.23 -5.22
C PRO A 42 11.83 -12.95 -4.38
N ASN A 43 12.68 -12.02 -4.83
CA ASN A 43 13.90 -11.62 -4.11
C ASN A 43 13.73 -10.27 -3.37
N ALA A 44 12.54 -9.69 -3.37
CA ALA A 44 12.27 -8.43 -2.69
C ALA A 44 12.08 -8.65 -1.18
N ARG A 45 12.63 -7.76 -0.37
CA ARG A 45 12.19 -7.61 1.02
C ARG A 45 10.85 -6.88 1.02
N ILE A 46 9.83 -7.47 1.63
CA ILE A 46 8.52 -6.84 1.74
C ILE A 46 8.44 -6.01 3.03
N LEU A 47 8.05 -4.75 2.92
CA LEU A 47 7.87 -3.84 4.05
C LEU A 47 6.45 -3.28 4.06
N ALA A 48 5.72 -3.44 5.16
CA ALA A 48 4.36 -2.92 5.32
C ALA A 48 4.35 -1.66 6.19
N PHE A 49 3.63 -0.63 5.72
CA PHE A 49 3.46 0.66 6.37
C PHE A 49 1.98 0.84 6.67
N GLY A 50 1.65 1.39 7.83
CA GLY A 50 0.26 1.72 8.14
C GLY A 50 0.11 2.51 9.42
N ASN A 51 -1.12 2.96 9.67
CA ASN A 51 -1.47 3.74 10.85
C ASN A 51 -2.01 2.90 12.03
N ASP A 52 -2.09 1.59 11.87
CA ASP A 52 -2.52 0.63 12.89
C ASP A 52 -1.49 -0.51 12.96
N ASN A 53 -0.38 -0.26 13.65
CA ASN A 53 0.78 -1.15 13.68
C ASN A 53 0.51 -2.45 14.44
N GLU A 54 -0.34 -2.43 15.47
CA GLU A 54 -0.71 -3.64 16.21
C GLU A 54 -1.52 -4.59 15.33
N TRP A 55 -2.55 -4.07 14.65
CA TRP A 55 -3.32 -4.85 13.68
C TRP A 55 -2.45 -5.36 12.55
N LEU A 56 -1.58 -4.50 11.98
CA LEU A 56 -0.74 -4.87 10.85
C LEU A 56 0.27 -5.95 11.24
N THR A 57 0.92 -5.82 12.40
CA THR A 57 1.86 -6.82 12.94
C THR A 57 1.17 -8.16 13.18
N SER A 58 -0.06 -8.15 13.71
CA SER A 58 -0.87 -9.36 13.89
C SER A 58 -1.23 -10.00 12.55
N LEU A 59 -1.68 -9.20 11.57
CA LEU A 59 -2.10 -9.69 10.25
C LEU A 59 -0.96 -10.37 9.49
N VAL A 60 0.24 -9.79 9.53
CA VAL A 60 1.40 -10.33 8.81
C VAL A 60 2.20 -11.34 9.65
N SER A 61 1.73 -11.70 10.84
CA SER A 61 2.35 -12.73 11.66
C SER A 61 2.40 -14.05 10.89
N GLY A 62 3.61 -14.60 10.73
CA GLY A 62 3.86 -15.79 9.92
C GLY A 62 4.09 -15.52 8.42
N LEU A 63 4.03 -14.27 7.97
CA LEU A 63 4.53 -13.85 6.68
C LEU A 63 5.94 -13.27 6.83
N ASP A 64 6.84 -13.61 5.92
CA ASP A 64 8.14 -12.92 5.80
C ASP A 64 7.93 -11.48 5.27
N VAL A 65 7.52 -10.56 6.15
CA VAL A 65 7.17 -9.16 5.91
C VAL A 65 7.61 -8.33 7.12
N GLY A 66 8.41 -7.30 6.90
CA GLY A 66 8.74 -6.34 7.96
C GLY A 66 7.62 -5.32 8.13
N VAL A 67 7.29 -4.94 9.36
CA VAL A 67 6.37 -3.82 9.64
C VAL A 67 7.17 -2.58 9.97
N ALA A 68 6.99 -1.52 9.21
CA ALA A 68 7.62 -0.23 9.43
C ALA A 68 6.98 0.44 10.64
N GLN A 69 7.70 0.43 11.78
CA GLN A 69 7.28 1.09 13.01
C GLN A 69 8.19 2.28 13.28
N PHE A 70 7.78 3.45 12.82
CA PHE A 70 8.44 4.69 13.22
C PHE A 70 7.81 5.15 14.53
N LYS A 71 8.66 5.43 15.53
CA LYS A 71 8.20 5.90 16.85
C LYS A 71 7.41 7.19 16.68
N ILE A 72 6.42 7.43 17.55
CA ILE A 72 5.53 8.62 17.57
C ILE A 72 6.28 9.96 17.49
N GLN A 73 7.57 9.98 17.86
CA GLN A 73 8.44 11.16 17.78
C GLN A 73 8.95 11.46 16.36
N ASN A 74 8.76 10.54 15.41
CA ASN A 74 9.12 10.75 14.02
C ASN A 74 7.93 11.38 13.28
N PRO A 75 8.15 12.50 12.59
CA PRO A 75 7.08 13.12 11.83
C PRO A 75 6.69 12.21 10.63
N PRO A 76 5.43 12.25 10.16
CA PRO A 76 4.95 11.31 9.14
C PRO A 76 5.73 11.33 7.81
N ASN A 77 6.45 12.41 7.52
CA ASN A 77 7.32 12.52 6.35
C ASN A 77 8.54 11.58 6.39
N VAL A 78 8.84 10.94 7.53
CA VAL A 78 9.91 9.93 7.61
C VAL A 78 9.61 8.72 6.72
N ASP A 79 8.35 8.27 6.64
CA ASP A 79 7.97 7.15 5.77
C ASP A 79 8.07 7.52 4.29
N TRP A 80 7.73 8.76 3.95
CA TRP A 80 7.87 9.28 2.59
C TRP A 80 9.33 9.34 2.18
N GLU A 81 10.20 9.83 3.06
CA GLU A 81 11.64 9.88 2.83
C GLU A 81 12.22 8.46 2.73
N PHE A 82 11.77 7.55 3.60
CA PHE A 82 12.13 6.15 3.50
C PHE A 82 11.69 5.57 2.14
N SER A 83 10.45 5.80 1.72
CA SER A 83 9.93 5.33 0.44
C SER A 83 10.76 5.85 -0.73
N ARG A 84 11.11 7.14 -0.70
CA ARG A 84 11.96 7.79 -1.70
C ARG A 84 13.36 7.19 -1.80
N GLN A 85 13.92 6.75 -0.67
CA GLN A 85 15.27 6.18 -0.63
C GLN A 85 15.32 4.66 -0.84
N TYR A 86 14.27 3.93 -0.48
CA TYR A 86 14.34 2.47 -0.31
C TYR A 86 13.28 1.67 -1.05
N CYS A 87 12.08 2.20 -1.31
CA CYS A 87 10.99 1.45 -1.94
C CYS A 87 11.10 1.45 -3.47
N ASP A 88 11.47 0.32 -4.07
CA ASP A 88 11.50 0.16 -5.53
C ASP A 88 10.12 -0.04 -6.13
N VAL A 89 9.26 -0.73 -5.37
CA VAL A 89 7.87 -0.99 -5.71
C VAL A 89 7.01 -0.54 -4.55
N VAL A 90 5.88 0.11 -4.81
CA VAL A 90 4.87 0.42 -3.79
C VAL A 90 3.52 -0.15 -4.21
N ALA A 91 2.80 -0.79 -3.28
CA ALA A 91 1.41 -1.20 -3.48
C ALA A 91 0.49 -0.52 -2.46
N LEU A 92 -0.58 0.12 -2.95
CA LEU A 92 -1.59 0.79 -2.13
C LEU A 92 -2.80 -0.12 -1.94
N THR A 93 -3.08 -0.51 -0.69
CA THR A 93 -4.28 -1.32 -0.36
C THR A 93 -5.55 -0.47 -0.20
N ALA A 94 -5.36 0.81 0.17
CA ALA A 94 -6.38 1.84 0.26
C ALA A 94 -5.90 3.04 -0.58
N PRO A 95 -6.24 3.07 -1.87
CA PRO A 95 -5.59 3.95 -2.85
C PRO A 95 -6.05 5.41 -2.73
N THR A 96 -7.15 5.67 -2.02
CA THR A 96 -7.68 7.02 -1.70
C THR A 96 -6.96 7.70 -0.54
N SER A 97 -6.06 6.99 0.15
CA SER A 97 -5.23 7.56 1.20
C SER A 97 -4.24 8.56 0.62
N THR A 98 -4.42 9.85 0.93
CA THR A 98 -3.49 10.92 0.55
C THR A 98 -2.07 10.66 1.02
N TYR A 99 -1.91 10.11 2.23
CA TYR A 99 -0.61 9.71 2.77
C TYR A 99 0.05 8.60 1.93
N GLY A 100 -0.71 7.54 1.63
CA GLY A 100 -0.24 6.44 0.79
C GLY A 100 0.07 6.90 -0.64
N TRP A 101 -0.76 7.78 -1.19
CA TRP A 101 -0.56 8.35 -2.52
C TRP A 101 0.78 9.08 -2.62
N TRP A 102 1.10 9.97 -1.66
CA TRP A 102 2.39 10.66 -1.63
C TRP A 102 3.57 9.72 -1.39
N MET A 103 3.40 8.71 -0.53
CA MET A 103 4.40 7.67 -0.33
C MET A 103 4.73 6.94 -1.63
N ALA A 104 3.72 6.58 -2.44
CA ALA A 104 3.89 5.93 -3.73
C ALA A 104 4.49 6.86 -4.79
N PHE A 105 4.02 8.11 -4.86
CA PHE A 105 4.55 9.12 -5.77
C PHE A 105 6.05 9.36 -5.57
N LEU A 106 6.48 9.43 -4.31
CA LEU A 106 7.88 9.69 -3.95
C LEU A 106 8.78 8.46 -4.08
N ALA A 107 8.22 7.24 -4.19
CA ALA A 107 8.96 5.98 -4.21
C ALA A 107 10.18 5.99 -5.15
N ARG A 108 11.24 5.29 -4.72
CA ARG A 108 12.52 5.20 -5.45
C ARG A 108 12.34 4.65 -6.87
N GLY A 109 11.70 3.49 -7.00
CA GLY A 109 11.66 2.76 -8.27
C GLY A 109 10.52 3.14 -9.20
N LYS A 110 9.60 4.02 -8.75
CA LYS A 110 8.44 4.53 -9.51
C LYS A 110 7.46 3.46 -10.02
N VAL A 111 7.65 2.20 -9.66
CA VAL A 111 6.68 1.13 -9.92
C VAL A 111 5.63 1.17 -8.82
N VAL A 112 4.41 1.55 -9.19
CA VAL A 112 3.30 1.69 -8.24
C VAL A 112 2.14 0.82 -8.68
N TYR A 113 1.67 0.03 -7.73
CA TYR A 113 0.43 -0.71 -7.80
C TYR A 113 -0.61 -0.10 -6.86
N TYR A 114 -1.88 -0.18 -7.22
CA TYR A 114 -2.95 0.27 -6.34
C TYR A 114 -4.15 -0.66 -6.46
N LYS A 115 -4.83 -0.95 -5.35
CA LYS A 115 -6.08 -1.72 -5.39
C LYS A 115 -7.08 -0.98 -6.27
N GLU A 116 -7.65 -1.66 -7.25
CA GLU A 116 -8.64 -1.06 -8.14
C GLU A 116 -9.84 -0.51 -7.34
N ILE A 117 -10.24 0.73 -7.66
CA ILE A 117 -11.46 1.32 -7.12
C ILE A 117 -12.65 0.77 -7.91
N GLU A 118 -13.61 0.20 -7.19
CA GLU A 118 -14.79 -0.38 -7.83
C GLU A 118 -15.72 0.71 -8.37
N LYS A 119 -16.29 0.50 -9.55
CA LYS A 119 -17.18 1.46 -10.22
C LYS A 119 -18.44 1.82 -9.42
N ASN A 120 -18.87 0.95 -8.51
CA ASN A 120 -20.02 1.15 -7.62
C ASN A 120 -19.58 1.35 -6.17
N SER A 121 -18.35 1.81 -5.95
CA SER A 121 -17.91 2.20 -4.61
C SER A 121 -18.73 3.39 -4.13
N GLU A 122 -19.04 3.41 -2.84
CA GLU A 122 -19.68 4.53 -2.17
C GLU A 122 -18.60 5.42 -1.53
N GLY A 123 -18.97 6.63 -1.09
CA GLY A 123 -18.05 7.52 -0.38
C GLY A 123 -17.10 8.29 -1.32
N MET A 124 -15.88 8.56 -0.86
CA MET A 124 -14.89 9.33 -1.62
C MET A 124 -14.54 8.67 -2.96
N GLU A 125 -14.55 7.34 -2.97
CA GLU A 125 -14.24 6.54 -4.14
C GLU A 125 -15.21 6.78 -5.31
N SER A 126 -16.49 7.15 -5.06
CA SER A 126 -17.47 7.46 -6.11
C SER A 126 -17.18 8.77 -6.84
N GLU A 127 -16.53 9.71 -6.16
CA GLU A 127 -16.21 11.05 -6.67
C GLU A 127 -14.85 11.07 -7.41
N LEU A 128 -14.10 9.97 -7.38
CA LEU A 128 -12.78 9.89 -7.99
C LEU A 128 -12.88 9.48 -9.46
N ILE A 129 -12.29 10.31 -10.32
CA ILE A 129 -11.99 9.95 -11.71
C ILE A 129 -10.59 9.31 -11.71
N PRO A 130 -10.43 7.99 -11.91
CA PRO A 130 -9.15 7.32 -11.73
C PRO A 130 -8.03 7.87 -12.62
N ASN A 131 -8.37 8.31 -13.84
CA ASN A 131 -7.42 8.87 -14.80
C ASN A 131 -6.90 10.26 -14.42
N ASP A 132 -7.62 11.00 -13.57
CA ASP A 132 -7.21 12.31 -13.06
C ASP A 132 -6.43 12.18 -11.75
N TYR A 133 -6.69 11.11 -11.00
CA TYR A 133 -6.13 10.89 -9.67
C TYR A 133 -4.86 10.02 -9.67
N PHE A 134 -4.81 8.97 -10.49
CA PHE A 134 -3.63 8.09 -10.60
C PHE A 134 -2.81 8.44 -11.83
N LEU A 135 -1.50 8.29 -11.73
CA LEU A 135 -0.63 8.53 -12.88
C LEU A 135 -0.81 7.44 -13.95
N PRO A 136 -0.73 7.75 -15.26
CA PRO A 136 -1.01 6.79 -16.32
C PRO A 136 -0.13 5.53 -16.33
N TYR A 137 1.05 5.60 -15.70
CA TYR A 137 1.99 4.48 -15.59
C TYR A 137 1.85 3.70 -14.26
N TRP A 138 0.91 4.06 -13.40
CA TRP A 138 0.56 3.27 -12.22
C TRP A 138 -0.37 2.14 -12.62
N THR A 139 -0.18 0.96 -12.02
CA THR A 139 -0.90 -0.25 -12.43
C THR A 139 -1.98 -0.61 -11.41
N PRO A 140 -3.27 -0.66 -11.80
CA PRO A 140 -4.31 -1.15 -10.91
C PRO A 140 -4.15 -2.66 -10.67
N ILE A 141 -4.32 -3.10 -9.43
CA ILE A 141 -4.49 -4.50 -9.05
C ILE A 141 -6.00 -4.80 -9.05
N THR A 142 -6.48 -5.43 -10.12
CA THR A 142 -7.88 -5.81 -10.29
C THR A 142 -8.24 -7.02 -9.43
N LYS A 143 -9.53 -7.18 -9.12
CA LYS A 143 -10.05 -8.36 -8.40
C LYS A 143 -9.67 -9.67 -9.09
N THR A 144 -9.63 -9.69 -10.42
CA THR A 144 -9.25 -10.88 -11.19
C THR A 144 -7.80 -11.27 -10.94
N MET A 145 -6.89 -10.29 -10.85
CA MET A 145 -5.50 -10.57 -10.49
C MET A 145 -5.37 -11.11 -9.07
N LEU A 146 -6.20 -10.63 -8.14
CA LEU A 146 -6.18 -11.10 -6.74
C LEU A 146 -6.81 -12.48 -6.52
N LYS A 147 -7.67 -12.98 -7.43
CA LYS A 147 -8.25 -14.33 -7.33
C LYS A 147 -7.20 -15.46 -7.47
N SER A 148 -6.02 -15.14 -7.98
CA SER A 148 -4.92 -16.08 -8.19
C SER A 148 -4.04 -16.27 -6.94
N TYR A 149 -4.37 -15.64 -5.80
CA TYR A 149 -3.54 -15.60 -4.58
C TYR A 149 -4.37 -15.75 -3.29
#